data_AF-A0A1V4L0Y2-F1
#
_entry.id   AF-A0A1V4L0Y2-F1
#
_cell.length_a   1.000
_cell.length_b   1.000
_cell.length_c   1.000
_cell.angle_alpha   90.00
_cell.angle_beta   90.00
_cell.angle_gamma   90.00
#
_symmetry.space_group_name_H-M   'P 1'
#
loop_
_entity.id
_entity.type
_entity.pdbx_description
1 polymer ?
#
loop_
_entity_poly.entity_id
_entity_poly.type
_entity_poly.pdbx_seq_one_letter_code
_entity_poly.pdbx_strand_id
1 'polypeptide(L)'
;MPLHGARAAALLAWVNSTQVCADPLHDLAQLQDCSVFIRIINKIHRSEEGESVLEQPLPERISFIRGFLQKHCKHKSAAENLMSAQKLLEGEELALAKVAVLLLYHTSMSCGSPADWNEFDYETQVELASILKFVLDNEESLYENLEKFLQQKAPPSSSGSSSEEPSPLLPAPQKCKVRFLELQKIASSSSSSSSSRTNKYVLSLTTTEGMGGG
;
A
#
# COMPACT_ATOMS: atom_id res chain seq x y z
N MET A 1 0.37 26.01 -6.74
CA MET A 1 -1.02 25.57 -7.02
C MET A 1 -1.58 25.01 -5.72
N PRO A 2 -2.86 25.25 -5.39
CA PRO A 2 -3.47 24.70 -4.18
C PRO A 2 -3.58 23.17 -4.26
N LEU A 3 -3.69 22.52 -3.11
CA LEU A 3 -3.94 21.09 -3.00
C LEU A 3 -5.30 20.73 -3.61
N HIS A 4 -5.40 19.60 -4.32
CA HIS A 4 -6.67 19.17 -4.91
C HIS A 4 -7.67 18.75 -3.83
N GLY A 5 -8.85 19.38 -3.79
CA GLY A 5 -9.83 19.20 -2.72
C GLY A 5 -10.25 17.74 -2.47
N ALA A 6 -10.48 16.94 -3.52
CA ALA A 6 -10.85 15.53 -3.35
C ALA A 6 -9.74 14.70 -2.69
N ARG A 7 -8.46 15.02 -2.97
CA ARG A 7 -7.33 14.33 -2.34
C ARG A 7 -7.16 14.76 -0.89
N ALA A 8 -7.34 16.05 -0.62
CA ALA A 8 -7.33 16.55 0.74
C ALA A 8 -8.42 15.87 1.58
N ALA A 9 -9.66 15.82 1.07
CA ALA A 9 -10.78 15.17 1.72
C ALA A 9 -10.54 13.67 1.94
N ALA A 10 -10.04 12.95 0.92
CA ALA A 10 -9.73 11.53 1.04
C ALA A 10 -8.63 11.26 2.08
N LEU A 11 -7.55 12.05 2.08
CA LEU A 11 -6.47 11.94 3.07
C LEU A 11 -6.98 12.23 4.48
N LEU A 12 -7.83 13.24 4.65
CA LEU A 12 -8.41 13.59 5.94
C LEU A 12 -9.34 12.48 6.45
N ALA A 13 -10.17 11.91 5.57
CA ALA A 13 -11.02 10.76 5.90
C ALA A 13 -10.17 9.58 6.37
N TRP A 14 -9.07 9.28 5.67
CA TRP A 14 -8.12 8.26 6.11
C TRP A 14 -7.49 8.59 7.47
N VAL A 15 -7.03 9.81 7.71
CA VAL A 15 -6.46 10.20 9.01
C VAL A 15 -7.48 9.96 10.13
N ASN A 16 -8.74 10.35 9.94
CA ASN A 16 -9.80 10.15 10.92
C ASN A 16 -10.08 8.66 11.18
N SER A 17 -10.00 7.80 10.16
CA SER A 17 -10.19 6.35 10.32
C SER A 17 -9.07 5.69 11.13
N THR A 18 -7.92 6.34 11.30
CA THR A 18 -6.84 5.80 12.13
C THR A 18 -7.19 5.76 13.61
N GLN A 19 -8.23 6.49 14.06
CA GLN A 19 -8.72 6.54 15.45
C GLN A 19 -7.62 6.91 16.47
N VAL A 20 -6.59 7.65 16.06
CA VAL A 20 -5.53 8.14 16.96
C VAL A 20 -5.90 9.46 17.67
N CYS A 21 -6.97 10.10 17.21
CA CYS A 21 -7.56 11.30 17.80
C CYS A 21 -8.96 10.97 18.33
N ALA A 22 -9.34 11.58 19.45
CA ALA A 22 -10.68 11.44 20.01
C ALA A 22 -11.72 12.21 19.18
N ASP A 23 -11.34 13.40 18.72
CA ASP A 23 -12.20 14.26 17.90
C ASP A 23 -11.82 14.14 16.41
N PRO A 24 -12.81 14.01 15.51
CA PRO A 24 -12.57 14.06 14.07
C PRO A 24 -11.97 15.39 13.63
N LEU A 25 -11.00 15.32 12.71
CA LEU A 25 -10.42 16.48 12.06
C LEU A 25 -11.29 16.91 10.87
N HIS A 26 -11.37 18.21 10.64
CA HIS A 26 -12.14 18.83 9.55
C HIS A 26 -11.26 19.49 8.49
N ASP A 27 -9.99 19.74 8.81
CA ASP A 27 -9.03 20.37 7.90
C ASP A 27 -7.61 19.80 8.08
N LEU A 28 -6.84 19.73 7.00
CA LEU A 28 -5.46 19.24 7.06
C LEU A 28 -4.54 20.17 7.86
N ALA A 29 -4.85 21.47 7.96
CA ALA A 29 -4.11 22.42 8.79
C ALA A 29 -4.09 22.01 10.28
N GLN A 30 -5.08 21.24 10.74
CA GLN A 30 -5.10 20.70 12.11
C GLN A 30 -3.98 19.67 12.36
N LEU A 31 -3.29 19.19 11.31
CA LEU A 31 -2.14 18.29 11.41
C LEU A 31 -0.81 19.05 11.58
N GLN A 32 -0.82 20.38 11.55
CA GLN A 32 0.39 21.21 11.60
C GLN A 32 1.22 20.97 12.86
N ASP A 33 0.58 20.64 13.99
CA ASP A 33 1.28 20.35 15.24
C ASP A 33 2.04 19.02 15.22
N CYS A 34 1.89 18.22 14.15
CA CYS A 34 2.52 16.92 13.95
C CYS A 34 2.17 15.83 14.97
N SER A 35 1.30 16.11 15.95
CA SER A 35 0.98 15.15 17.03
C SER A 35 0.26 13.93 16.49
N VAL A 36 -0.70 14.15 15.58
CA VAL A 36 -1.49 13.11 14.91
C VAL A 36 -0.58 12.18 14.10
N PHE A 37 0.36 12.73 13.33
CA PHE A 37 1.31 11.94 12.55
C PHE A 37 2.20 11.07 13.44
N ILE A 38 2.67 11.59 14.58
CA ILE A 38 3.46 10.82 15.53
C ILE A 38 2.66 9.66 16.11
N ARG A 39 1.38 9.87 16.45
CA ARG A 39 0.51 8.79 16.96
C ARG A 39 0.22 7.74 15.89
N ILE A 40 0.05 8.14 14.63
CA ILE A 40 -0.07 7.20 13.50
C ILE A 40 1.22 6.35 13.39
N ILE A 41 2.40 6.98 13.47
CA ILE A 41 3.69 6.28 13.46
C ILE A 41 3.78 5.25 14.60
N ASN A 42 3.44 5.64 15.83
CA ASN A 42 3.39 4.75 16.98
C ASN A 42 2.47 3.54 16.71
N LYS A 43 1.30 3.77 16.11
CA LYS A 43 0.35 2.72 15.75
C LYS A 43 0.90 1.75 14.69
N ILE A 44 1.58 2.27 13.65
CA ILE A 44 2.21 1.45 12.60
C ILE A 44 3.27 0.50 13.19
N HIS A 45 4.10 0.99 14.11
CA HIS A 45 5.19 0.21 14.71
C HIS A 45 4.82 -0.56 15.98
N ARG A 46 3.62 -0.33 16.55
CA ARG A 46 3.25 -0.81 17.89
C ARG A 46 4.33 -0.43 18.91
N SER A 47 4.80 0.81 18.84
CA SER A 47 5.88 1.37 19.65
C SER A 47 5.41 2.67 20.30
N GLU A 48 6.05 3.02 21.42
CA GLU A 48 5.82 4.25 22.18
C GLU A 48 6.98 5.25 22.00
N GLU A 49 7.89 5.01 21.06
CA GLU A 49 9.02 5.91 20.76
C GLU A 49 8.59 7.37 20.56
N GLY A 50 7.45 7.57 19.88
CA GLY A 50 6.90 8.89 19.62
C GLY A 50 6.29 9.60 20.84
N GLU A 51 5.96 8.90 21.93
CA GLU A 51 5.35 9.53 23.12
C GLU A 51 6.29 10.55 23.76
N SER A 52 7.58 10.22 23.85
CA SER A 52 8.61 11.13 24.35
C SER A 52 8.79 12.39 23.47
N VAL A 53 8.42 12.30 22.20
CA VAL A 53 8.56 13.34 21.19
C VAL A 53 7.34 14.26 21.16
N LEU A 54 6.17 13.80 21.61
CA LEU A 54 4.94 14.61 21.63
C LEU A 54 5.07 15.87 22.51
N GLU A 55 5.82 15.77 23.60
CA GLU A 55 6.12 16.89 24.52
C GLU A 55 7.22 17.82 24.02
N GLN A 56 7.88 17.49 22.90
CA GLN A 56 8.96 18.30 22.33
C GLN A 56 8.40 19.43 21.46
N PRO A 57 9.19 20.50 21.24
CA PRO A 57 8.77 21.57 20.34
C PRO A 57 8.56 21.08 18.89
N LEU A 58 7.86 21.88 18.09
CA LEU A 58 7.47 21.50 16.73
C LEU A 58 8.66 21.09 15.82
N PRO A 59 9.82 21.77 15.83
CA PRO A 59 10.97 21.36 15.03
C PRO A 59 11.45 19.92 15.32
N GLU A 60 11.45 19.52 16.59
CA GLU A 60 11.84 18.18 17.05
C GLU A 60 10.81 17.14 16.61
N ARG A 61 9.52 17.47 16.71
CA ARG A 61 8.42 16.62 16.19
C ARG A 61 8.53 16.40 14.67
N ILE A 62 8.82 17.47 13.92
CA ILE A 62 9.08 17.39 12.47
C ILE A 62 10.33 16.55 12.18
N SER A 63 11.41 16.73 12.95
CA SER A 63 12.64 15.96 12.81
C SER A 63 12.39 14.45 12.98
N PHE A 64 11.61 14.07 13.98
CA PHE A 64 11.22 12.68 14.21
C PHE A 64 10.45 12.09 13.02
N ILE A 65 9.43 12.79 12.51
CA ILE A 65 8.64 12.35 11.34
C ILE A 65 9.55 12.17 10.12
N ARG A 66 10.44 13.14 9.86
CA ARG A 66 11.40 13.05 8.75
C ARG A 66 12.34 11.85 8.92
N GLY A 67 12.87 11.64 10.13
CA GLY A 67 13.73 10.50 10.45
C GLY A 67 13.03 9.16 10.24
N PHE A 68 11.77 9.04 10.66
CA PHE A 68 10.93 7.87 10.39
C PHE A 68 10.80 7.64 8.88
N LEU A 69 10.30 8.63 8.14
CA LEU A 69 10.04 8.46 6.71
C LEU A 69 11.32 8.18 5.92
N GLN A 70 12.45 8.81 6.27
CA GLN A 70 13.75 8.51 5.66
C GLN A 70 14.25 7.07 5.92
N LYS A 71 14.02 6.55 7.13
CA LYS A 71 14.41 5.17 7.48
C LYS A 71 13.62 4.13 6.69
N HIS A 72 12.37 4.45 6.35
CA HIS A 72 11.43 3.52 5.71
C HIS A 72 11.22 3.77 4.21
N CYS A 73 11.71 4.90 3.66
CA CYS A 73 11.82 5.10 2.21
C CYS A 73 12.96 4.25 1.64
N LYS A 74 12.66 3.42 0.63
CA LYS A 74 13.68 2.63 -0.09
C LYS A 74 14.74 3.53 -0.76
N HIS A 75 14.35 4.73 -1.18
CA HIS A 75 15.22 5.71 -1.85
C HIS A 75 15.53 6.89 -0.93
N LYS A 76 16.63 6.78 -0.17
CA LYS A 76 17.03 7.77 0.85
C LYS A 76 17.21 9.20 0.32
N SER A 77 17.71 9.37 -0.91
CA SER A 77 17.92 10.68 -1.54
C SER A 77 16.63 11.40 -1.93
N ALA A 78 15.55 10.65 -2.22
CA ALA A 78 14.24 11.22 -2.52
C ALA A 78 13.56 11.74 -1.24
N ALA A 79 13.76 11.05 -0.10
CA ALA A 79 13.11 11.39 1.17
C ALA A 79 13.60 12.70 1.79
N GLU A 80 14.87 13.07 1.62
CA GLU A 80 15.41 14.35 2.13
C GLU A 80 14.78 15.56 1.43
N ASN A 81 14.53 15.45 0.13
CA ASN A 81 13.97 16.52 -0.67
C ASN A 81 12.44 16.59 -0.56
N LEU A 82 11.77 15.45 -0.35
CA LEU A 82 10.31 15.32 -0.36
C LEU A 82 9.59 16.14 0.73
N MET A 83 10.26 16.42 1.84
CA MET A 83 9.69 17.15 2.96
C MET A 83 10.61 18.26 3.44
N SER A 84 10.30 19.49 3.02
CA SER A 84 10.90 20.69 3.59
C SER A 84 10.39 20.90 5.01
N ALA A 85 11.30 20.89 5.99
CA ALA A 85 10.96 21.20 7.38
C ALA A 85 10.35 22.61 7.51
N GLN A 86 10.82 23.56 6.70
CA GLN A 86 10.30 24.92 6.68
C GLN A 86 8.83 24.98 6.28
N LYS A 87 8.44 24.24 5.23
CA LYS A 87 7.05 24.18 4.75
C LYS A 87 6.10 23.53 5.76
N LEU A 88 6.59 22.56 6.52
CA LEU A 88 5.83 21.95 7.62
C LEU A 88 5.68 22.91 8.81
N LEU A 89 6.72 23.66 9.15
CA LEU A 89 6.64 24.71 10.19
C LEU A 89 5.61 25.79 9.81
N GLU A 90 5.60 26.19 8.53
CA GLU A 90 4.63 27.14 7.98
C GLU A 90 3.20 26.60 7.90
N GLY A 91 3.00 25.29 8.11
CA GLY A 91 1.68 24.66 8.01
C GLY A 91 1.16 24.57 6.59
N GLU A 92 2.04 24.50 5.59
CA GLU A 92 1.65 24.34 4.19
C GLU A 92 0.87 23.02 4.03
N GLU A 93 -0.41 23.10 3.67
CA GLU A 93 -1.29 21.92 3.50
C GLU A 93 -0.70 20.88 2.56
N LEU A 94 -0.02 21.33 1.50
CA LEU A 94 0.64 20.43 0.56
C LEU A 94 1.76 19.62 1.23
N ALA A 95 2.53 20.23 2.14
CA ALA A 95 3.55 19.53 2.89
C ALA A 95 2.93 18.51 3.87
N LEU A 96 1.85 18.89 4.55
CA LEU A 96 1.09 18.00 5.43
C LEU A 96 0.48 16.82 4.65
N ALA A 97 -0.08 17.08 3.47
CA ALA A 97 -0.61 16.07 2.57
C ALA A 97 0.47 15.08 2.10
N LYS A 98 1.68 15.56 1.77
CA LYS A 98 2.81 14.68 1.43
C LYS A 98 3.15 13.72 2.57
N VAL A 99 3.19 14.21 3.82
CA VAL A 99 3.39 13.35 5.00
C VAL A 99 2.26 12.33 5.13
N ALA A 100 1.01 12.75 5.01
CA ALA A 100 -0.15 11.87 5.08
C ALA A 100 -0.12 10.75 4.02
N VAL A 101 0.22 11.07 2.77
CA VAL A 101 0.35 10.09 1.68
C VAL A 101 1.39 9.02 2.02
N LEU A 102 2.55 9.41 2.54
CA LEU A 102 3.61 8.47 2.88
C LEU A 102 3.22 7.59 4.06
N LEU A 103 2.57 8.15 5.08
CA LEU A 103 2.08 7.37 6.21
C LEU A 103 0.94 6.43 5.81
N LEU A 104 0.07 6.84 4.89
CA LEU A 104 -0.97 5.99 4.29
C LEU A 104 -0.33 4.80 3.57
N TYR A 105 0.69 5.05 2.76
CA TYR A 105 1.46 4.00 2.09
C TYR A 105 2.08 3.02 3.10
N HIS A 106 2.77 3.53 4.12
CA HIS A 106 3.38 2.68 5.16
C HIS A 106 2.35 1.88 5.94
N THR A 107 1.21 2.47 6.29
CA THR A 107 0.12 1.77 6.97
C THR A 107 -0.41 0.64 6.09
N SER A 108 -0.64 0.92 4.81
CA SER A 108 -1.20 -0.05 3.85
C SER A 108 -0.27 -1.23 3.56
N MET A 109 1.04 -0.99 3.61
CA MET A 109 2.07 -2.02 3.40
C MET A 109 2.46 -2.75 4.69
N SER A 110 2.06 -2.25 5.87
CA SER A 110 2.32 -2.90 7.15
C SER A 110 1.41 -4.12 7.36
N CYS A 111 1.88 -5.13 8.08
CA CYS A 111 1.11 -6.33 8.40
C CYS A 111 0.10 -6.16 9.55
N GLY A 112 -0.01 -4.94 10.12
CA GLY A 112 -1.07 -4.57 11.06
C GLY A 112 -2.40 -4.43 10.32
N SER A 113 -3.52 -4.78 10.96
CA SER A 113 -4.84 -4.97 10.33
C SER A 113 -5.09 -4.00 9.18
N PRO A 114 -5.51 -4.50 7.99
CA PRO A 114 -5.84 -3.62 6.88
C PRO A 114 -6.87 -2.61 7.38
N ALA A 115 -6.68 -1.32 7.06
CA ALA A 115 -7.74 -0.35 7.27
C ALA A 115 -9.03 -0.95 6.71
N ASP A 116 -10.13 -0.91 7.47
CA ASP A 116 -11.41 -1.41 6.98
C ASP A 116 -11.90 -0.44 5.89
N TRP A 117 -11.37 -0.64 4.67
CA TRP A 117 -11.62 0.20 3.50
C TRP A 117 -13.12 0.35 3.19
N ASN A 118 -13.92 -0.60 3.66
CA ASN A 118 -15.38 -0.62 3.56
C ASN A 118 -16.07 0.47 4.39
N GLU A 119 -15.39 1.09 5.37
CA GLU A 119 -15.95 2.20 6.15
C GLU A 119 -16.00 3.52 5.35
N PHE A 120 -15.18 3.62 4.30
CA PHE A 120 -15.16 4.78 3.42
C PHE A 120 -16.26 4.71 2.37
N ASP A 121 -16.78 5.87 1.97
CA ASP A 121 -17.60 5.95 0.76
C ASP A 121 -16.79 5.58 -0.51
N TYR A 122 -17.50 5.23 -1.57
CA TYR A 122 -16.87 4.78 -2.82
C TYR A 122 -15.93 5.83 -3.42
N GLU A 123 -16.26 7.11 -3.33
CA GLU A 123 -15.43 8.19 -3.90
C GLU A 123 -14.09 8.31 -3.16
N THR A 124 -14.13 8.24 -1.83
CA THR A 124 -12.96 8.22 -0.95
C THR A 124 -12.10 6.99 -1.21
N GLN A 125 -12.71 5.81 -1.37
CA GLN A 125 -11.97 4.59 -1.73
C GLN A 125 -11.23 4.73 -3.06
N VAL A 126 -11.89 5.29 -4.09
CA VAL A 126 -11.29 5.51 -5.40
C VAL A 126 -10.11 6.48 -5.33
N GLU A 127 -10.26 7.59 -4.61
CA GLU A 127 -9.20 8.59 -4.45
C GLU A 127 -8.02 8.03 -3.66
N LEU A 128 -8.26 7.32 -2.54
CA LEU A 128 -7.19 6.69 -1.77
C LEU A 128 -6.47 5.58 -2.56
N ALA A 129 -7.21 4.77 -3.32
CA ALA A 129 -6.62 3.78 -4.21
C ALA A 129 -5.78 4.45 -5.32
N SER A 130 -6.24 5.58 -5.86
CA SER A 130 -5.48 6.37 -6.83
C SER A 130 -4.18 6.91 -6.23
N ILE A 131 -4.22 7.43 -5.00
CA ILE A 131 -3.05 7.91 -4.26
C ILE A 131 -2.05 6.76 -4.04
N LEU A 132 -2.50 5.62 -3.51
CA LEU A 132 -1.64 4.46 -3.26
C LEU A 132 -1.03 3.91 -4.54
N LYS A 133 -1.84 3.76 -5.59
CA LYS A 133 -1.36 3.35 -6.91
C LYS A 133 -0.30 4.32 -7.43
N PHE A 134 -0.52 5.62 -7.31
CA PHE A 134 0.46 6.62 -7.74
C PHE A 134 1.79 6.45 -7.01
N VAL A 135 1.77 6.22 -5.68
CA VAL A 135 3.00 6.00 -4.90
C VAL A 135 3.74 4.76 -5.39
N LEU A 136 3.03 3.66 -5.66
CA LEU A 136 3.60 2.41 -6.19
C LEU A 136 4.17 2.58 -7.60
N ASP A 137 3.45 3.26 -8.50
CA ASP A 137 3.86 3.47 -9.89
C ASP A 137 5.06 4.42 -10.03
N ASN A 138 5.32 5.26 -9.01
CA ASN A 138 6.35 6.31 -9.04
C ASN A 138 7.42 6.16 -7.95
N GLU A 139 7.64 4.97 -7.39
CA GLU A 139 8.54 4.76 -6.22
C GLU A 139 9.93 5.42 -6.40
N GLU A 140 10.52 5.34 -7.60
CA GLU A 140 11.84 5.90 -7.93
C GLU A 140 11.84 7.43 -8.17
N SER A 141 10.69 8.02 -8.49
CA SER A 141 10.56 9.45 -8.88
C SER A 141 9.50 10.19 -8.07
N LEU A 142 9.13 9.64 -6.91
CA LEU A 142 8.02 10.12 -6.09
C LEU A 142 8.21 11.60 -5.71
N TYR A 143 9.45 12.01 -5.49
CA TYR A 143 9.81 13.38 -5.16
C TYR A 143 9.31 14.41 -6.20
N GLU A 144 9.62 14.18 -7.48
CA GLU A 144 9.34 15.15 -8.55
C GLU A 144 7.86 15.15 -8.95
N ASN A 145 7.19 14.02 -8.76
CA ASN A 145 5.84 13.79 -9.27
C ASN A 145 4.75 13.95 -8.21
N LEU A 146 5.03 13.71 -6.92
CA LEU A 146 3.98 13.72 -5.88
C LEU A 146 3.33 15.09 -5.72
N GLU A 147 4.12 16.17 -5.80
CA GLU A 147 3.56 17.53 -5.72
C GLU A 147 2.60 17.82 -6.88
N LYS A 148 3.03 17.52 -8.11
CA LYS A 148 2.21 17.71 -9.31
C LYS A 148 0.97 16.86 -9.25
N PHE A 149 1.11 15.60 -8.82
CA PHE A 149 -0.01 14.71 -8.58
C PHE A 149 -0.95 15.37 -7.58
N LEU A 150 -0.54 15.69 -6.36
CA LEU A 150 -1.42 16.27 -5.33
C LEU A 150 -2.14 17.55 -5.76
N GLN A 151 -1.51 18.38 -6.60
CA GLN A 151 -2.08 19.64 -7.10
C GLN A 151 -2.99 19.46 -8.32
N GLN A 152 -2.74 18.50 -9.21
CA GLN A 152 -3.49 18.32 -10.45
C GLN A 152 -4.37 17.09 -10.41
N LYS A 153 -5.63 17.17 -10.86
CA LYS A 153 -6.39 15.95 -11.16
C LYS A 153 -5.63 15.21 -12.25
N ALA A 154 -5.23 13.97 -11.99
CA ALA A 154 -4.44 13.21 -12.95
C ALA A 154 -5.16 13.25 -14.32
N PRO A 155 -4.47 13.58 -15.43
CA PRO A 155 -5.05 13.25 -16.73
C PRO A 155 -5.30 11.74 -16.74
N PRO A 156 -6.38 11.25 -17.37
CA PRO A 156 -6.48 9.82 -17.64
C PRO A 156 -5.18 9.40 -18.33
N SER A 157 -4.54 8.36 -17.80
CA SER A 157 -3.22 7.88 -18.21
C SER A 157 -3.00 8.07 -19.71
N SER A 158 -2.10 8.98 -20.08
CA SER A 158 -1.62 9.07 -21.45
C SER A 158 -0.78 7.82 -21.72
N SER A 159 -1.40 6.80 -22.32
CA SER A 159 -0.66 5.84 -23.14
C SER A 159 0.20 6.64 -24.11
N GLY A 160 1.48 6.28 -24.19
CA GLY A 160 2.56 7.11 -24.73
C GLY A 160 2.23 7.88 -26.00
N SER A 161 2.47 9.19 -25.95
CA SER A 161 2.57 10.03 -27.14
C SER A 161 3.92 9.74 -27.81
N SER A 162 3.94 8.74 -28.70
CA SER A 162 5.08 8.52 -29.60
C SER A 162 5.02 9.56 -30.71
N SER A 163 6.03 10.44 -30.75
CA SER A 163 6.26 11.42 -31.81
C SER A 163 6.24 10.74 -33.19
N GLU A 164 5.39 11.24 -34.07
CA GLU A 164 5.23 10.83 -35.46
C GLU A 164 6.21 11.59 -36.37
N GLU A 165 7.30 10.92 -36.77
CA GLU A 165 8.18 11.31 -37.88
C GLU A 165 8.00 10.25 -39.01
N PRO A 166 7.93 10.63 -40.31
CA PRO A 166 7.38 9.75 -41.33
C PRO A 166 8.39 8.80 -42.00
N SER A 167 7.97 7.53 -42.10
CA SER A 167 8.30 6.49 -43.12
C SER A 167 9.66 5.75 -43.06
N PRO A 168 9.82 4.53 -43.65
CA PRO A 168 8.88 3.75 -44.49
C PRO A 168 8.65 2.26 -44.11
N LEU A 169 7.44 1.79 -44.46
CA LEU A 169 7.03 0.44 -44.92
C LEU A 169 7.72 -0.80 -44.32
N LEU A 170 7.01 -1.58 -43.48
CA LEU A 170 6.97 -3.06 -43.49
C LEU A 170 5.74 -3.59 -42.69
N PRO A 171 5.19 -4.78 -43.01
CA PRO A 171 3.79 -5.12 -42.79
C PRO A 171 3.44 -5.54 -41.36
N ALA A 172 2.20 -5.22 -40.95
CA ALA A 172 1.61 -5.56 -39.66
C ALA A 172 1.62 -7.07 -39.33
N PRO A 173 1.70 -7.41 -38.03
CA PRO A 173 0.96 -8.57 -37.52
C PRO A 173 0.17 -8.20 -36.24
N GLN A 174 -1.16 -8.27 -36.30
CA GLN A 174 -1.97 -9.41 -35.84
C GLN A 174 -2.16 -9.50 -34.31
N LYS A 175 -3.33 -9.00 -33.88
CA LYS A 175 -4.22 -9.51 -32.82
C LYS A 175 -3.56 -10.45 -31.82
N CYS A 176 -3.32 -9.96 -30.59
CA CYS A 176 -2.94 -10.78 -29.44
C CYS A 176 -3.92 -11.94 -29.26
N LYS A 177 -3.56 -13.12 -29.78
CA LYS A 177 -4.20 -14.39 -29.45
C LYS A 177 -3.62 -14.84 -28.12
N VAL A 178 -4.36 -14.58 -27.04
CA VAL A 178 -4.13 -15.26 -25.76
C VAL A 178 -4.32 -16.75 -26.01
N ARG A 179 -3.24 -17.54 -25.93
CA ARG A 179 -3.33 -18.99 -25.92
C ARG A 179 -3.69 -19.43 -24.51
N PHE A 180 -4.90 -19.93 -24.34
CA PHE A 180 -5.28 -20.71 -23.16
C PHE A 180 -4.53 -22.04 -23.21
N LEU A 181 -3.88 -22.41 -22.10
CA LEU A 181 -3.45 -23.79 -21.89
C LEU A 181 -4.70 -24.62 -21.62
N GLU A 182 -4.97 -25.58 -22.50
CA GLU A 182 -6.04 -26.56 -22.34
C GLU A 182 -5.66 -27.49 -21.19
N LEU A 183 -6.34 -27.35 -20.05
CA LEU A 183 -6.17 -28.26 -18.91
C LEU A 183 -6.70 -29.64 -19.32
N GLN A 184 -5.80 -30.62 -19.45
CA GLN A 184 -6.19 -32.01 -19.68
C GLN A 184 -6.98 -32.51 -18.48
N LYS A 185 -8.24 -32.87 -18.74
CA LYS A 185 -9.15 -33.52 -17.80
C LYS A 185 -8.63 -34.93 -17.51
N ILE A 186 -7.99 -35.11 -16.36
CA ILE A 186 -7.57 -36.43 -15.88
C ILE A 186 -8.85 -37.16 -15.44
N ALA A 187 -9.31 -38.10 -16.26
CA ALA A 187 -10.34 -39.05 -15.87
C ALA A 187 -9.67 -40.20 -15.11
N SER A 188 -9.77 -40.20 -13.79
CA SER A 188 -9.56 -41.41 -13.00
C SER A 188 -10.89 -42.13 -12.88
N SER A 189 -11.03 -43.19 -13.68
CA SER A 189 -12.09 -44.16 -13.59
C SER A 189 -11.90 -45.05 -12.36
N SER A 190 -12.93 -45.17 -11.52
CA SER A 190 -13.23 -46.44 -10.86
C SER A 190 -14.73 -46.53 -10.57
N SER A 191 -15.27 -47.66 -11.00
CA SER A 191 -16.66 -48.07 -11.08
C SER A 191 -17.38 -48.08 -9.74
N SER A 192 -18.63 -47.62 -9.75
CA SER A 192 -19.62 -47.83 -8.70
C SER A 192 -19.97 -49.31 -8.54
N SER A 193 -19.81 -49.86 -7.34
CA SER A 193 -20.71 -50.91 -6.85
C SER A 193 -21.00 -50.69 -5.36
N SER A 194 -22.27 -50.49 -5.07
CA SER A 194 -22.87 -50.47 -3.74
C SER A 194 -23.18 -51.89 -3.29
N SER A 195 -22.66 -52.33 -2.14
CA SER A 195 -23.32 -53.26 -1.20
C SER A 195 -22.46 -53.53 0.05
N SER A 196 -22.97 -53.05 1.19
CA SER A 196 -22.93 -53.64 2.54
C SER A 196 -22.09 -54.91 2.81
N ARG A 197 -21.14 -54.85 3.77
CA ARG A 197 -21.17 -55.53 5.09
C ARG A 197 -19.78 -55.61 5.76
N THR A 198 -19.80 -55.28 7.07
CA THR A 198 -19.03 -55.85 8.20
C THR A 198 -17.53 -55.59 8.37
N ASN A 199 -17.25 -54.93 9.52
CA ASN A 199 -16.00 -54.89 10.29
C ASN A 199 -15.19 -56.19 10.30
N LYS A 200 -13.86 -56.07 10.17
CA LYS A 200 -12.88 -56.79 11.01
C LYS A 200 -11.64 -55.92 11.24
N TYR A 201 -11.42 -55.56 12.50
CA TYR A 201 -10.13 -55.15 13.03
C TYR A 201 -9.16 -56.34 12.95
N VAL A 202 -7.93 -56.12 12.49
CA VAL A 202 -6.76 -56.86 12.97
C VAL A 202 -5.58 -55.90 13.01
N LEU A 203 -5.28 -55.42 14.22
CA LEU A 203 -3.92 -55.03 14.60
C LEU A 203 -3.07 -56.30 14.61
N SER A 204 -1.90 -56.28 13.96
CA SER A 204 -0.82 -57.22 14.29
C SER A 204 0.51 -56.51 14.11
N LEU A 205 1.09 -56.16 15.26
CA LEU A 205 2.52 -55.94 15.47
C LEU A 205 3.25 -57.27 15.28
N THR A 206 4.43 -57.26 14.65
CA THR A 206 5.68 -57.84 15.22
C THR A 206 6.88 -57.66 14.29
N THR A 207 7.93 -57.08 14.86
CA THR A 207 9.35 -57.16 14.49
C THR A 207 9.90 -58.59 14.67
N THR A 208 10.84 -59.03 13.83
CA THR A 208 12.21 -59.54 14.13
C THR A 208 12.73 -60.55 13.09
N GLU A 209 13.91 -60.22 12.54
CA GLU A 209 15.11 -61.04 12.28
C GLU A 209 15.06 -62.51 11.77
N GLY A 210 16.01 -62.84 10.88
CA GLY A 210 16.80 -64.07 11.01
C GLY A 210 16.98 -64.99 9.79
N MET A 211 18.19 -64.96 9.22
CA MET A 211 19.00 -66.05 8.63
C MET A 211 18.42 -67.09 7.63
N GLY A 212 19.09 -67.16 6.45
CA GLY A 212 19.98 -68.29 6.13
C GLY A 212 19.50 -69.40 5.18
N GLY A 213 20.25 -69.60 4.09
CA GLY A 213 20.60 -70.93 3.57
C GLY A 213 19.93 -71.39 2.27
N GLY A 214 20.74 -71.55 1.22
CA GLY A 214 20.40 -72.18 -0.06
C GLY A 214 21.48 -71.92 -1.09
#